data_AF-A0A351MKW1-F1
#
_entry.id   AF-A0A351MKW1-F1
#
_cell.length_a   1.000
_cell.length_b   1.000
_cell.length_c   1.000
_cell.angle_alpha   90.00
_cell.angle_beta   90.00
_cell.angle_gamma   90.00
#
_symmetry.space_group_name_H-M   'P 1'
#
loop_
_entity.id
_entity.type
_entity.pdbx_description
1 polymer ?
#
loop_
_entity_poly.entity_id
_entity_poly.type
_entity_poly.pdbx_seq_one_letter_code
_entity_poly.pdbx_strand_id
1 'polypeptide(L)'
;DLDPAAWRADPRLAGGGIIWDLGSHLLDLAVWLGGPLARLTAQAHREPGWAVERNALLAGQFVSGALASLELSWCSWGGHGACELYGSAGTAALTDDGARLETDDGVETVPCEGPDVYLAELLDFTEAVTAGRPAVTSGADGVVNTQWLEVASR
;
A
#
# COMPACT_ATOMS: atom_id res chain seq x y z
N ASP A 1 18.61 -11.56 2.23
CA ASP A 1 18.46 -10.72 3.43
C ASP A 1 18.97 -9.32 3.19
N LEU A 2 18.24 -8.32 3.69
CA LEU A 2 18.65 -6.91 3.66
C LEU A 2 19.81 -6.71 4.64
N ASP A 3 20.82 -5.95 4.20
CA ASP A 3 21.99 -5.59 5.03
C ASP A 3 21.59 -4.48 6.04
N PRO A 4 21.78 -4.67 7.36
CA PRO A 4 21.54 -3.64 8.37
C PRO A 4 22.39 -2.37 8.19
N ALA A 5 23.46 -2.42 7.41
CA ALA A 5 24.29 -1.26 7.06
C ALA A 5 23.82 -0.55 5.77
N ALA A 6 22.81 -1.08 5.06
CA ALA A 6 22.28 -0.45 3.87
C ALA A 6 21.57 0.87 4.19
N TRP A 7 21.50 1.78 3.21
CA TRP A 7 20.85 3.08 3.38
C TRP A 7 19.38 2.96 3.84
N ARG A 8 18.67 1.89 3.45
CA ARG A 8 17.29 1.60 3.88
C ARG A 8 17.15 1.28 5.37
N ALA A 9 18.26 0.91 6.01
CA ALA A 9 18.31 0.61 7.44
C ALA A 9 18.80 1.81 8.27
N ASP A 10 19.26 2.90 7.63
CA ASP A 10 19.63 4.14 8.31
C ASP A 10 18.43 5.12 8.31
N PRO A 11 17.79 5.37 9.46
CA PRO A 11 16.61 6.24 9.54
C PRO A 11 16.92 7.68 9.10
N ARG A 12 18.18 8.13 9.11
CA ARG A 12 18.56 9.46 8.63
C ARG A 12 18.51 9.58 7.11
N LEU A 13 18.61 8.46 6.39
CA LEU A 13 18.57 8.41 4.93
C LEU A 13 17.20 7.94 4.44
N ALA A 14 16.60 6.95 5.11
CA ALA A 14 15.35 6.32 4.70
C ALA A 14 14.09 6.93 5.35
N GLY A 15 14.22 7.75 6.39
CA GLY A 15 13.10 8.26 7.19
C GLY A 15 12.56 7.24 8.21
N GLY A 16 12.61 5.95 7.88
CA GLY A 16 12.30 4.85 8.78
C GLY A 16 12.50 3.50 8.10
N GLY A 17 11.81 2.48 8.59
CA GLY A 17 11.92 1.11 8.11
C GLY A 17 10.75 0.70 7.23
N ILE A 18 10.18 -0.47 7.52
CA ILE A 18 9.14 -1.08 6.68
C ILE A 18 7.92 -0.17 6.47
N ILE A 19 7.59 0.68 7.46
CA ILE A 19 6.46 1.61 7.35
C ILE A 19 6.73 2.59 6.21
N TRP A 20 7.93 3.16 6.13
CA TRP A 20 8.28 4.12 5.08
C TRP A 20 8.52 3.45 3.73
N ASP A 21 9.03 2.23 3.72
CA ASP A 21 9.29 1.46 2.50
C ASP A 21 8.00 0.91 1.89
N LEU A 22 7.48 -0.21 2.41
CA LEU A 22 6.27 -0.84 1.88
C LEU A 22 4.97 -0.14 2.30
N GLY A 23 4.96 0.53 3.45
CA GLY A 23 3.76 1.21 3.91
C GLY A 23 3.36 2.37 2.99
N SER A 24 4.30 2.98 2.26
CA SER A 24 3.99 4.01 1.27
C SER A 24 3.08 3.46 0.17
N HIS A 25 3.42 2.30 -0.38
CA HIS A 25 2.63 1.60 -1.40
C HIS A 25 1.28 1.11 -0.85
N LEU A 26 1.28 0.47 0.32
CA LEU A 26 0.07 -0.14 0.87
C LEU A 26 -0.94 0.91 1.37
N LEU A 27 -0.48 2.02 1.95
CA LEU A 27 -1.36 3.13 2.33
C LEU A 27 -1.91 3.85 1.10
N ASP A 28 -1.11 4.02 0.04
CA ASP A 28 -1.59 4.60 -1.21
C ASP A 28 -2.71 3.74 -1.81
N LEU A 29 -2.47 2.44 -1.94
CA LEU A 29 -3.46 1.49 -2.44
C LEU A 29 -4.72 1.45 -1.57
N ALA A 30 -4.58 1.48 -0.24
CA ALA A 30 -5.72 1.52 0.67
C ALA A 30 -6.56 2.78 0.48
N VAL A 31 -5.94 3.96 0.32
CA VAL A 31 -6.67 5.22 0.06
C VAL A 31 -7.28 5.22 -1.34
N TRP A 32 -6.58 4.67 -2.34
CA TRP A 32 -7.09 4.53 -3.71
C TRP A 32 -8.37 3.69 -3.76
N LEU A 33 -8.40 2.58 -3.03
CA LEU A 33 -9.55 1.65 -3.02
C LEU A 33 -10.66 2.06 -2.04
N GLY A 34 -10.30 2.49 -0.83
CA GLY A 34 -11.23 2.76 0.26
C GLY A 34 -11.62 4.23 0.43
N GLY A 35 -10.95 5.12 -0.30
CA GLY A 35 -11.11 6.57 -0.18
C GLY A 35 -10.32 7.16 1.01
N PRO A 36 -10.65 8.38 1.45
CA PRO A 36 -9.89 9.07 2.49
C PRO A 36 -9.89 8.32 3.83
N LEU A 37 -8.70 8.15 4.42
CA LEU A 37 -8.56 7.66 5.79
C LEU A 37 -9.01 8.74 6.80
N ALA A 38 -9.68 8.31 7.85
CA ALA A 38 -10.07 9.14 8.99
C ALA A 38 -9.14 8.92 10.20
N ARG A 39 -8.69 7.68 10.41
CA ARG A 39 -7.82 7.30 11.53
C ARG A 39 -6.90 6.16 11.11
N LEU A 40 -5.71 6.13 11.71
CA LEU A 40 -4.73 5.08 11.55
C LEU A 40 -4.03 4.82 12.88
N THR A 41 -3.78 3.55 13.19
CA THR A 41 -2.96 3.11 14.31
C THR A 41 -1.97 2.07 13.79
N ALA A 42 -0.80 2.01 14.41
CA ALA A 42 0.27 1.10 14.01
C ALA A 42 0.89 0.41 15.22
N GLN A 43 1.27 -0.83 15.05
CA GLN A 43 2.15 -1.56 15.95
C GLN A 43 3.36 -2.03 15.13
N ALA A 44 4.55 -1.59 15.51
CA ALA A 44 5.77 -1.92 14.81
C ALA A 44 6.77 -2.66 15.71
N HIS A 45 7.60 -3.50 15.10
CA HIS A 45 8.69 -4.19 15.78
C HIS A 45 10.04 -3.87 15.14
N ARG A 46 10.98 -3.48 15.99
CA ARG A 46 12.39 -3.29 15.67
C ARG A 46 13.18 -4.41 16.31
N GLU A 47 13.74 -5.26 15.47
CA GLU A 47 14.57 -6.38 15.92
C GLU A 47 15.93 -5.89 16.46
N PRO A 48 16.57 -6.64 17.39
CA PRO A 48 17.91 -6.30 17.86
C PRO A 48 18.92 -6.15 16.71
N GLY A 49 19.74 -5.09 16.78
CA GLY A 49 20.75 -4.78 15.77
C GLY A 49 20.26 -3.89 14.60
N TRP A 50 18.97 -3.58 14.55
CA TRP A 50 18.39 -2.70 13.52
C TRP A 50 18.07 -1.31 14.07
N ALA A 51 18.33 -0.28 13.26
CA ALA A 51 17.99 1.11 13.58
C ALA A 51 16.59 1.52 13.10
N VAL A 52 15.83 0.60 12.50
CA VAL A 52 14.49 0.82 11.95
C VAL A 52 13.60 -0.41 12.19
N GLU A 53 12.30 -0.20 12.19
CA GLU A 53 11.30 -1.27 12.24
C GLU A 53 11.33 -2.15 10.99
N ARG A 54 11.17 -3.47 11.17
CA ARG A 54 11.18 -4.45 10.07
C ARG A 54 9.82 -5.08 9.80
N ASN A 55 8.95 -5.07 10.80
CA ASN A 55 7.59 -5.56 10.73
C ASN A 55 6.64 -4.53 11.34
N ALA A 56 5.48 -4.33 10.72
CA ALA A 56 4.44 -3.46 11.26
C ALA A 56 3.05 -3.98 10.87
N LEU A 57 2.09 -3.81 11.78
CA LEU A 57 0.67 -4.01 11.54
C LEU A 57 -0.05 -2.68 11.71
N LEU A 58 -0.79 -2.26 10.70
CA LEU A 58 -1.55 -1.02 10.67
C LEU A 58 -3.03 -1.34 10.65
N ALA A 59 -3.81 -0.60 11.44
CA ALA A 59 -5.27 -0.66 11.45
C ALA A 59 -5.84 0.73 11.18
N GLY A 60 -6.62 0.85 10.10
CA GLY A 60 -7.19 2.09 9.61
C GLY A 60 -8.72 2.09 9.60
N GLN A 61 -9.30 3.28 9.65
CA GLN A 61 -10.71 3.53 9.40
C GLN A 61 -10.84 4.63 8.35
N PHE A 62 -11.61 4.37 7.29
CA PHE A 62 -11.94 5.33 6.25
C PHE A 62 -13.04 6.30 6.73
N VAL A 63 -13.14 7.46 6.08
CA VAL A 63 -14.23 8.44 6.32
C VAL A 63 -15.61 7.82 6.07
N SER A 64 -15.70 6.84 5.16
CA SER A 64 -16.91 6.05 4.91
C SER A 64 -17.32 5.14 6.08
N GLY A 65 -16.43 4.92 7.05
CA GLY A 65 -16.61 3.97 8.16
C GLY A 65 -16.06 2.57 7.89
N ALA A 66 -15.66 2.26 6.65
CA ALA A 66 -14.97 1.01 6.32
C ALA A 66 -13.63 0.90 7.07
N LEU A 67 -13.17 -0.33 7.29
CA LEU A 67 -11.93 -0.63 8.02
C LEU A 67 -10.87 -1.18 7.08
N ALA A 68 -9.60 -0.95 7.42
CA ALA A 68 -8.45 -1.52 6.73
C ALA A 68 -7.49 -2.15 7.74
N SER A 69 -6.88 -3.27 7.35
CA SER A 69 -5.74 -3.88 8.02
C SER A 69 -4.61 -4.03 7.02
N LEU A 70 -3.42 -3.57 7.37
CA LEU A 70 -2.24 -3.64 6.49
C LEU A 70 -1.09 -4.29 7.26
N GLU A 71 -0.56 -5.38 6.72
CA GLU A 71 0.62 -6.06 7.26
C GLU A 71 1.84 -5.73 6.41
N LEU A 72 2.92 -5.34 7.07
CA LEU A 72 4.16 -4.90 6.47
C LEU A 72 5.30 -5.71 7.06
N SER A 73 6.14 -6.34 6.22
CA SER A 73 7.21 -7.20 6.71
C SER A 73 8.39 -7.33 5.75
N TRP A 74 9.61 -7.11 6.27
CA TRP A 74 10.86 -7.54 5.64
C TRP A 74 11.32 -8.93 6.12
N CYS A 75 10.57 -9.55 7.04
CA CYS A 75 10.96 -10.80 7.69
C CYS A 75 10.09 -11.99 7.29
N SER A 76 8.97 -11.76 6.60
CA SER A 76 8.02 -12.79 6.21
C SER A 76 8.61 -13.66 5.10
N TRP A 77 8.76 -14.95 5.39
CA TRP A 77 9.29 -15.92 4.45
C TRP A 77 8.34 -16.12 3.27
N GLY A 78 8.88 -16.14 2.05
CA GLY A 78 8.11 -16.42 0.84
C GLY A 78 7.28 -15.25 0.28
N GLY A 79 7.29 -14.06 0.92
CA GLY A 79 6.70 -12.83 0.37
C GLY A 79 5.23 -13.00 -0.02
N HIS A 80 4.33 -13.07 0.96
CA HIS A 80 2.90 -13.22 0.70
C HIS A 80 2.30 -11.84 0.42
N GLY A 81 1.92 -11.60 -0.84
CA GLY A 81 1.10 -10.45 -1.22
C GLY A 81 -0.37 -10.86 -1.21
N ALA A 82 -1.16 -10.26 -0.33
CA ALA A 82 -2.61 -10.44 -0.30
C ALA A 82 -3.29 -9.07 -0.39
N CYS A 83 -4.38 -9.01 -1.15
CA CYS A 83 -5.25 -7.84 -1.22
C CYS A 83 -6.69 -8.34 -1.30
N GLU A 84 -7.49 -7.96 -0.30
CA GLU A 84 -8.86 -8.43 -0.14
C GLU A 84 -9.77 -7.25 0.17
N LEU A 85 -10.94 -7.22 -0.47
CA LEU A 85 -11.98 -6.21 -0.30
C LEU A 85 -13.29 -6.90 0.05
N TYR A 86 -13.92 -6.46 1.12
CA TYR A 86 -15.18 -7.03 1.62
C TYR A 86 -16.27 -5.97 1.57
N GLY A 87 -17.26 -6.19 0.71
CA GLY A 87 -18.43 -5.34 0.54
C GLY A 87 -19.72 -6.03 0.92
N SER A 88 -20.81 -5.26 0.96
CA SER A 88 -22.15 -5.79 1.26
C SER A 88 -22.76 -6.63 0.13
N ALA A 89 -22.22 -6.54 -1.09
CA ALA A 89 -22.70 -7.25 -2.28
C ALA A 89 -21.70 -8.30 -2.79
N GLY A 90 -20.56 -8.47 -2.12
CA GLY A 90 -19.55 -9.41 -2.53
C GLY A 90 -18.17 -9.13 -1.94
N THR A 91 -17.25 -10.03 -2.22
CA THR A 91 -15.85 -9.99 -1.78
C THR A 91 -14.93 -10.18 -2.98
N ALA A 92 -13.89 -9.36 -3.08
CA ALA A 92 -12.84 -9.51 -4.07
C ALA A 92 -11.51 -9.86 -3.39
N ALA A 93 -10.76 -10.80 -3.93
CA ALA A 93 -9.45 -11.19 -3.41
C ALA A 93 -8.46 -11.42 -4.56
N LEU A 94 -7.23 -10.94 -4.40
CA LEU A 94 -6.13 -11.25 -5.32
C LEU A 94 -5.70 -12.72 -5.14
N THR A 95 -5.56 -13.44 -6.24
CA THR A 95 -5.08 -14.81 -6.33
C THR A 95 -4.00 -14.94 -7.40
N ASP A 96 -3.34 -16.09 -7.48
CA ASP A 96 -2.34 -16.39 -8.52
C ASP A 96 -2.93 -16.34 -9.94
N ASP A 97 -4.25 -16.56 -10.08
CA ASP A 97 -4.97 -16.61 -11.35
C ASP A 97 -5.69 -15.28 -11.69
N GLY A 98 -5.62 -14.28 -10.82
CA GLY A 98 -6.26 -12.96 -11.01
C GLY A 98 -7.05 -12.49 -9.80
N ALA A 99 -8.08 -11.67 -10.01
CA ALA A 99 -8.99 -11.24 -8.95
C ALA A 99 -10.18 -12.18 -8.87
N ARG A 100 -10.31 -12.91 -7.77
CA ARG A 100 -11.49 -13.72 -7.46
C ARG A 100 -12.59 -12.81 -6.90
N LEU A 101 -13.73 -12.73 -7.56
CA LEU A 101 -14.93 -12.05 -7.07
C LEU A 101 -15.98 -13.08 -6.66
N GLU A 102 -16.52 -12.93 -5.46
CA GLU A 102 -17.61 -13.74 -4.91
C GLU A 102 -18.80 -12.85 -4.58
N THR A 103 -19.97 -13.20 -5.13
CA THR A 103 -21.24 -12.49 -4.95
C THR A 103 -22.38 -13.50 -4.75
N ASP A 104 -23.61 -13.01 -4.55
CA ASP A 104 -24.81 -13.88 -4.49
C ASP A 104 -25.05 -14.65 -5.80
N ASP A 105 -24.54 -14.16 -6.94
CA ASP A 105 -24.68 -14.80 -8.25
C ASP A 105 -23.63 -15.91 -8.50
N GLY A 106 -22.63 -16.02 -7.62
CA GLY A 106 -21.59 -17.04 -7.66
C GLY A 106 -20.17 -16.49 -7.57
N VAL A 107 -19.21 -17.31 -8.00
CA VAL A 107 -17.77 -17.01 -7.97
C VAL A 107 -17.25 -16.88 -9.39
N GLU A 108 -16.56 -15.78 -9.67
CA GLU A 108 -15.83 -15.56 -10.91
C GLU A 108 -14.36 -15.21 -10.64
N THR A 109 -13.49 -15.56 -11.58
CA THR A 109 -12.10 -15.09 -11.59
C THR A 109 -11.94 -14.13 -12.76
N VAL A 110 -11.63 -12.88 -12.43
CA VAL A 110 -11.29 -11.84 -13.40
C VAL A 110 -9.77 -11.88 -13.60
N PRO A 111 -9.27 -12.20 -14.81
CA PRO A 111 -7.84 -12.21 -15.06
C PRO A 111 -7.21 -10.85 -14.74
N CYS A 112 -6.08 -10.85 -14.03
CA CYS A 112 -5.27 -9.65 -13.83
C CYS A 112 -4.43 -9.38 -15.10
N GLU A 113 -5.09 -8.96 -16.18
CA GLU A 113 -4.42 -8.43 -17.36
C GLU A 113 -4.32 -6.92 -17.23
N GLY A 114 -3.12 -6.44 -16.92
CA GLY A 114 -2.82 -5.02 -16.81
C GLY A 114 -1.75 -4.60 -17.82
N PRO A 115 -1.72 -3.32 -18.23
CA PRO A 115 -0.55 -2.79 -18.91
C PRO A 115 0.69 -2.92 -18.01
N ASP A 116 1.88 -2.88 -18.61
CA ASP A 116 3.10 -2.63 -17.83
C ASP A 116 2.88 -1.35 -17.01
N VAL A 117 2.93 -1.48 -15.68
CA VAL A 117 2.57 -0.40 -14.75
C VAL A 117 3.48 0.81 -14.92
N TYR A 118 4.77 0.60 -15.20
CA TYR A 118 5.72 1.69 -15.41
C TYR A 118 5.48 2.38 -16.75
N LEU A 119 5.13 1.63 -17.78
CA LEU A 119 4.74 2.22 -19.06
C LEU A 119 3.45 3.04 -18.90
N ALA A 120 2.46 2.52 -18.19
CA ALA A 120 1.20 3.23 -17.93
C ALA A 120 1.44 4.55 -17.17
N GLU A 121 2.29 4.53 -16.14
CA GLU A 121 2.69 5.73 -15.40
C GLU A 121 3.38 6.77 -16.30
N LEU A 122 4.34 6.36 -17.12
CA LEU A 122 5.04 7.27 -18.03
C LEU A 122 4.10 7.87 -19.09
N LEU A 123 3.14 7.09 -19.59
CA LEU A 123 2.14 7.56 -20.53
C LEU A 123 1.19 8.57 -19.88
N ASP A 124 0.69 8.29 -18.68
CA ASP A 124 -0.16 9.23 -17.94
C ASP A 124 0.58 10.55 -17.67
N PHE A 125 1.83 10.48 -17.21
CA PHE A 125 2.64 11.67 -16.96
C PHE A 125 2.84 12.50 -18.24
N THR A 126 3.15 11.84 -19.36
CA THR A 126 3.35 12.50 -20.66
C THR A 126 2.07 13.17 -21.14
N GLU A 127 0.93 12.50 -21.01
CA GLU A 127 -0.37 13.07 -21.36
C GLU A 127 -0.74 14.24 -20.43
N ALA A 128 -0.51 14.11 -19.12
CA ALA A 128 -0.76 15.18 -18.15
C ALA A 128 -0.01 16.48 -18.52
N VAL A 129 1.27 16.35 -18.87
CA VAL A 129 2.09 17.49 -19.31
C VAL A 129 1.58 18.09 -20.62
N THR A 130 1.26 17.25 -21.60
CA THR A 130 0.88 17.71 -22.95
C THR A 130 -0.54 18.29 -23.01
N ALA A 131 -1.48 17.74 -22.23
CA ALA A 131 -2.86 18.18 -22.17
C ALA A 131 -3.10 19.26 -21.09
N GLY A 132 -2.12 19.54 -20.21
CA GLY A 132 -2.26 20.49 -19.12
C GLY A 132 -3.26 20.05 -18.05
N ARG A 133 -3.40 18.72 -17.85
CA ARG A 133 -4.23 18.12 -16.80
C ARG A 133 -3.35 17.62 -15.65
N PRO A 134 -3.89 17.44 -14.43
CA PRO A 134 -3.20 16.68 -13.39
C PRO A 134 -2.91 15.24 -13.86
N ALA A 135 -1.80 14.68 -13.36
CA ALA A 135 -1.57 13.24 -13.42
C ALA A 135 -2.62 12.51 -12.56
N VAL A 136 -2.89 11.25 -12.89
CA VAL A 136 -3.83 10.40 -12.13
C VAL A 136 -3.38 10.27 -10.68
N THR A 137 -2.07 10.07 -10.46
CA THR A 137 -1.44 10.14 -9.14
C THR A 137 -0.52 11.36 -9.11
N SER A 138 -0.90 12.34 -8.30
CA SER A 138 -0.25 13.65 -8.23
C SER A 138 0.68 13.78 -7.03
N GLY A 139 1.46 14.87 -7.00
CA GLY A 139 2.26 15.20 -5.82
C GLY A 139 1.41 15.47 -4.57
N ALA A 140 0.15 15.87 -4.72
CA ALA A 140 -0.77 16.05 -3.58
C ALA A 140 -1.09 14.71 -2.91
N ASP A 141 -1.24 13.64 -3.70
CA ASP A 141 -1.46 12.28 -3.19
C ASP A 141 -0.24 11.80 -2.40
N GLY A 142 0.97 12.08 -2.91
CA GLY A 142 2.22 11.81 -2.18
C GLY A 142 2.35 12.56 -0.86
N VAL A 143 1.84 13.80 -0.76
CA VAL A 143 1.79 14.55 0.50
C VAL A 143 0.85 13.89 1.50
N VAL A 144 -0.36 13.50 1.07
CA VAL A 144 -1.33 12.81 1.91
C VAL A 144 -0.77 11.46 2.40
N ASN A 145 -0.13 10.72 1.51
CA ASN A 145 0.53 9.46 1.84
C ASN A 145 1.60 9.65 2.92
N THR A 146 2.49 10.64 2.72
CA THR A 146 3.56 10.97 3.67
C THR A 146 3.01 11.35 5.05
N GLN A 147 1.89 12.08 5.12
CA GLN A 147 1.25 12.42 6.39
C GLN A 147 0.76 11.17 7.14
N TRP A 148 0.22 10.16 6.44
CA TRP A 148 -0.17 8.90 7.06
C TRP A 148 1.04 8.06 7.49
N LEU A 149 2.13 8.08 6.74
CA LEU A 149 3.40 7.46 7.14
C LEU A 149 3.95 8.07 8.43
N GLU A 150 3.91 9.39 8.56
CA GLU A 150 4.29 10.09 9.79
C GLU A 150 3.38 9.70 10.96
N VAL A 151 2.07 9.55 10.74
CA VAL A 151 1.13 9.09 11.78
C VAL A 151 1.43 7.65 12.19
N ALA A 152 1.70 6.76 11.24
CA ALA A 152 2.01 5.35 11.51
C ALA A 152 3.36 5.15 12.21
N SER A 153 4.29 6.10 12.06
CA SER A 153 5.65 6.03 12.63
C SER A 153 5.79 6.62 14.03
N ARG A 154 4.72 7.17 14.61
CA ARG A 154 4.69 7.72 15.98
C ARG A 154 4.41 6.65 17.02
#